data_AF-A0A834FG71-F1
#
_entry.id   AF-A0A834FG71-F1
#
_cell.length_a   1.000
_cell.length_b   1.000
_cell.length_c   1.000
_cell.angle_alpha   90.00
_cell.angle_beta   90.00
_cell.angle_gamma   90.00
#
_symmetry.space_group_name_H-M   'P 1'
#
loop_
_entity.id
_entity.type
_entity.pdbx_description
1 polymer ?
#
loop_
_entity_poly.entity_id
_entity_poly.type
_entity_poly.pdbx_seq_one_letter_code
_entity_poly.pdbx_strand_id
1 'polypeptide(L)'
;MAAAPLYCVCRQPYDVSRFMIECDICKDWFHGSCVQVEEHHAVDIDVYHCPNCDVKHGPSLMKKRNNWHRHDYTEPDDGTKPVQAGTSKFVKELQNRTFPSAEEILIRMKGEQVTARFLERHGFNYPIAVTEMEGLGLKLPPSTFSVRDVEQYVGGDKVIDVIDVARQADSKMKLGTFVKYFTNPHRPKVLNLISLEFSDTKMSELVEVPDVARKMSWVENYWPDDSFFPKPFVQKYCLMGVKDSYTDFHIDFGGTSVWYHVLWGEKIFYLIKPTSTNLALYEAWSSSPNQSEVFFGDKVEKCYKCVVSQGTTLLIPTGWIHGVLTSQDCMAFGGKLPSQP
;
A
#
# COMPACT_ATOMS: atom_id res chain seq x y z
N MET A 1 19.49 -31.60 30.42
CA MET A 1 18.64 -30.81 29.50
C MET A 1 19.33 -30.83 28.14
N ALA A 2 18.65 -31.27 27.08
CA ALA A 2 19.22 -31.19 25.73
C ALA A 2 19.36 -29.70 25.36
N ALA A 3 20.55 -29.29 24.93
CA ALA A 3 20.76 -27.92 24.44
C ALA A 3 19.86 -27.70 23.21
N ALA A 4 19.19 -26.55 23.15
CA ALA A 4 18.38 -26.19 21.99
C ALA A 4 19.28 -26.16 20.73
N PRO A 5 18.82 -26.70 19.59
CA PRO A 5 19.58 -26.62 18.34
C PRO A 5 19.88 -25.16 17.97
N LEU A 6 21.12 -24.89 17.56
CA LEU A 6 21.57 -23.57 17.11
C LEU A 6 21.67 -23.57 15.59
N TYR A 7 21.19 -22.49 14.99
CA TYR A 7 21.15 -22.32 13.54
C TYR A 7 21.92 -21.06 13.14
N CYS A 8 22.07 -20.89 11.82
CA CYS A 8 22.60 -19.69 11.17
C CYS A 8 24.06 -19.39 11.53
N VAL A 9 24.66 -18.43 10.82
CA VAL A 9 26.00 -17.92 11.12
C VAL A 9 26.11 -17.26 12.50
N CYS A 10 24.99 -16.80 13.08
CA CYS A 10 24.95 -16.15 14.39
C CYS A 10 24.83 -17.12 15.57
N ARG A 11 24.70 -18.43 15.33
CA ARG A 11 24.61 -19.48 16.34
C ARG A 11 23.56 -19.20 17.42
N GLN A 12 22.36 -18.81 16.99
CA GLN A 12 21.22 -18.57 17.88
C GLN A 12 20.19 -19.70 17.76
N PRO A 13 19.37 -19.95 18.81
CA PRO A 13 18.22 -20.83 18.72
C PRO A 13 17.20 -20.34 17.67
N TYR A 14 16.29 -21.24 17.27
CA TYR A 14 15.17 -20.87 16.39
C TYR A 14 14.27 -19.82 17.04
N ASP A 15 13.88 -18.83 16.25
CA ASP A 15 12.96 -17.75 16.63
C ASP A 15 11.87 -17.62 15.58
N VAL A 16 10.63 -17.96 15.96
CA VAL A 16 9.45 -17.95 15.08
C VAL A 16 9.12 -16.55 14.54
N SER A 17 9.61 -15.49 15.20
CA SER A 17 9.38 -14.11 14.76
C SER A 17 10.33 -13.65 13.65
N ARG A 18 11.33 -14.45 13.30
CA ARG A 18 12.37 -14.10 12.33
C ARG A 18 12.28 -14.98 11.10
N PHE A 19 12.20 -14.35 9.94
CA PHE A 19 12.30 -15.06 8.66
C PHE A 19 13.63 -15.82 8.54
N MET A 20 13.54 -17.10 8.16
CA MET A 20 14.67 -17.97 7.89
C MET A 20 14.49 -18.70 6.55
N ILE A 21 15.62 -19.03 5.91
CA ILE A 21 15.70 -19.80 4.67
C ILE A 21 16.71 -20.94 4.81
N GLU A 22 16.40 -22.11 4.26
CA GLU A 22 17.25 -23.32 4.31
C GLU A 22 18.23 -23.35 3.14
N CYS A 23 19.51 -23.64 3.42
CA CYS A 23 20.52 -23.85 2.37
C CYS A 23 20.46 -25.27 1.81
N ASP A 24 20.31 -25.41 0.49
CA ASP A 24 20.18 -26.70 -0.18
C ASP A 24 21.43 -27.57 -0.15
N ILE A 25 22.60 -26.97 0.11
CA ILE A 25 23.88 -27.68 0.18
C ILE A 25 24.14 -28.21 1.59
N CYS A 26 24.15 -27.32 2.59
CA CYS A 26 24.54 -27.69 3.96
C CYS A 26 23.36 -28.06 4.88
N LYS A 27 22.11 -27.88 4.41
CA LYS A 27 20.87 -28.16 5.15
C LYS A 27 20.74 -27.43 6.49
N ASP A 28 21.46 -26.31 6.63
CA ASP A 28 21.34 -25.40 7.78
C ASP A 28 20.39 -24.24 7.43
N TRP A 29 19.82 -23.63 8.45
CA TRP A 29 18.85 -22.54 8.35
C TRP A 29 19.48 -21.20 8.67
N PHE A 30 19.18 -20.18 7.87
CA PHE A 30 19.80 -18.86 7.97
C PHE A 30 18.74 -17.80 8.14
N HIS A 31 18.89 -16.91 9.12
CA HIS A 31 18.05 -15.72 9.22
C HIS A 31 18.28 -14.85 7.99
N GLY A 32 17.21 -14.44 7.30
CA GLY A 32 17.33 -13.59 6.11
C GLY A 32 18.17 -12.34 6.35
N SER A 33 18.00 -11.70 7.52
CA SER A 33 18.80 -10.54 7.93
C SER A 33 20.30 -10.81 8.15
N CYS A 34 20.70 -12.05 8.44
CA CYS A 34 22.10 -12.44 8.56
C CYS A 34 22.76 -12.72 7.20
N VAL A 35 21.97 -12.99 6.16
CA VAL A 35 22.45 -13.40 4.82
C VAL A 35 21.95 -12.48 3.71
N GLN A 36 21.35 -11.34 4.05
CA GLN A 36 20.85 -10.32 3.13
C GLN A 36 19.76 -10.84 2.16
N VAL A 37 18.91 -11.74 2.65
CA VAL A 37 17.72 -12.22 1.93
C VAL A 37 16.48 -11.62 2.58
N GLU A 38 15.79 -10.76 1.86
CA GLU A 38 14.50 -10.21 2.26
C GLU A 38 13.37 -11.22 2.03
N GLU A 39 12.30 -11.14 2.80
CA GLU A 39 11.16 -12.09 2.73
C GLU A 39 10.57 -12.20 1.32
N HIS A 40 10.40 -11.07 0.62
CA HIS A 40 9.84 -11.06 -0.74
C HIS A 40 10.80 -11.63 -1.80
N HIS A 41 12.10 -11.74 -1.52
CA HIS A 41 13.06 -12.38 -2.43
C HIS A 41 13.04 -13.90 -2.30
N ALA A 42 12.64 -14.43 -1.13
CA ALA A 42 12.68 -15.86 -0.84
C ALA A 42 11.86 -16.69 -1.85
N VAL A 43 10.72 -16.16 -2.28
CA VAL A 43 9.85 -16.84 -3.26
C VAL A 43 10.51 -17.02 -4.63
N ASP A 44 11.48 -16.16 -4.96
CA ASP A 44 12.12 -16.16 -6.28
C ASP A 44 13.31 -17.11 -6.33
N ILE A 45 13.81 -17.53 -5.16
CA ILE A 45 14.92 -18.46 -5.04
C ILE A 45 14.35 -19.87 -5.22
N ASP A 46 14.90 -20.59 -6.19
CA ASP A 46 14.57 -21.99 -6.45
C ASP A 46 15.44 -22.91 -5.57
N VAL A 47 16.74 -22.63 -5.54
CA VAL A 47 17.74 -23.35 -4.74
C VAL A 47 18.59 -22.32 -4.01
N TYR A 48 18.54 -22.30 -2.68
CA TYR A 48 19.29 -21.34 -1.88
C TYR A 48 20.66 -21.89 -1.47
N HIS A 49 21.70 -21.13 -1.79
CA HIS A 49 23.06 -21.37 -1.32
C HIS A 49 23.46 -20.29 -0.32
N CYS A 50 23.81 -20.69 0.90
CA CYS A 50 24.33 -19.75 1.90
C CYS A 50 25.70 -19.20 1.50
N PRO A 51 26.16 -18.06 2.06
CA PRO A 51 27.42 -17.43 1.65
C PRO A 51 28.65 -18.35 1.67
N ASN A 52 28.69 -19.33 2.58
CA ASN A 52 29.78 -20.31 2.65
C ASN A 52 29.71 -21.38 1.56
N CYS A 53 28.49 -21.79 1.19
CA CYS A 53 28.28 -22.79 0.13
C CYS A 53 28.40 -22.17 -1.26
N ASP A 54 28.01 -20.89 -1.41
CA ASP A 54 28.12 -20.12 -2.65
C ASP A 54 29.53 -20.21 -3.25
N VAL A 55 30.55 -19.95 -2.42
CA VAL A 55 31.98 -19.98 -2.82
C VAL A 55 32.40 -21.30 -3.49
N LYS A 56 31.76 -22.42 -3.14
CA LYS A 56 32.14 -23.76 -3.63
C LYS A 56 31.18 -24.32 -4.68
N HIS A 57 29.90 -23.96 -4.59
CA HIS A 57 28.82 -24.56 -5.38
C HIS A 57 28.18 -23.56 -6.37
N GLY A 58 28.67 -22.32 -6.40
CA GLY A 58 28.10 -21.23 -7.17
C GLY A 58 26.94 -20.54 -6.43
N PRO A 59 26.41 -19.44 -6.99
CA PRO A 59 25.35 -18.67 -6.35
C PRO A 59 24.02 -19.44 -6.27
N SER A 60 23.08 -18.91 -5.50
CA SER A 60 21.70 -19.41 -5.45
C SER A 60 21.07 -19.43 -6.85
N LEU A 61 20.27 -20.46 -7.14
CA LEU A 61 19.54 -20.57 -8.40
C LEU A 61 18.20 -19.86 -8.27
N MET A 62 17.92 -18.95 -9.20
CA MET A 62 16.68 -18.20 -9.23
C MET A 62 15.66 -18.89 -10.14
N LYS A 63 14.39 -18.86 -9.75
CA LYS A 63 13.29 -19.32 -10.59
C LYS A 63 13.28 -18.55 -11.91
N LYS A 64 13.10 -19.27 -13.01
CA LYS A 64 13.04 -18.68 -14.34
C LYS A 64 11.65 -18.09 -14.60
N ARG A 65 11.62 -16.84 -15.06
CA ARG A 65 10.39 -16.20 -15.55
C ARG A 65 9.97 -16.82 -16.88
N ASN A 66 8.76 -17.35 -16.90
CA ASN A 66 8.11 -17.93 -18.07
C ASN A 66 6.92 -17.08 -18.56
N ASN A 67 6.30 -16.28 -17.69
CA ASN A 67 5.17 -15.42 -18.06
C ASN A 67 5.20 -14.02 -17.38
N TRP A 68 4.29 -13.15 -17.81
CA TRP A 68 4.13 -11.76 -17.35
C TRP A 68 2.72 -11.42 -16.86
N HIS A 69 1.86 -12.43 -16.72
CA HIS A 69 0.42 -12.23 -16.51
C HIS A 69 -0.15 -13.02 -15.32
N ARG A 70 0.68 -13.83 -14.65
CA ARG A 70 0.34 -14.62 -13.48
C ARG A 70 1.17 -14.17 -12.27
N HIS A 71 0.62 -14.36 -11.07
CA HIS A 71 1.31 -14.14 -9.81
C HIS A 71 2.48 -15.11 -9.65
N ASP A 72 2.30 -16.37 -10.06
CA ASP A 72 3.39 -17.30 -10.27
C ASP A 72 3.96 -17.12 -11.68
N TYR A 73 5.06 -16.41 -11.76
CA TYR A 73 5.73 -16.11 -13.02
C TYR A 73 6.41 -17.32 -13.66
N THR A 74 6.45 -18.48 -12.99
CA THR A 74 7.03 -19.72 -13.52
C THR A 74 6.02 -20.55 -14.30
N GLU A 75 4.71 -20.26 -14.16
CA GLU A 75 3.67 -20.92 -14.93
C GLU A 75 3.91 -20.77 -16.45
N PRO A 76 3.53 -21.78 -17.27
CA PRO A 76 3.64 -21.69 -18.73
C PRO A 76 2.86 -20.51 -19.32
N ASP A 77 3.41 -19.86 -20.34
CA ASP A 77 2.74 -18.81 -21.11
C ASP A 77 2.05 -19.42 -22.35
N ASP A 78 1.08 -20.29 -22.11
CA ASP A 78 0.35 -21.05 -23.14
C ASP A 78 -1.04 -20.46 -23.49
N GLY A 79 -1.42 -19.35 -22.84
CA GLY A 79 -2.68 -18.65 -23.05
C GLY A 79 -3.90 -19.29 -22.37
N THR A 80 -3.71 -20.34 -21.56
CA THR A 80 -4.82 -21.03 -20.88
C THR A 80 -5.35 -20.28 -19.67
N LYS A 81 -4.48 -19.53 -18.98
CA LYS A 81 -4.81 -18.84 -17.73
C LYS A 81 -5.05 -17.34 -17.96
N PRO A 82 -6.01 -16.74 -17.24
CA PRO A 82 -6.31 -15.31 -17.36
C PRO A 82 -5.23 -14.44 -16.73
N VAL A 83 -5.28 -13.14 -17.00
CA VAL A 83 -4.39 -12.14 -16.42
C VAL A 83 -4.75 -11.90 -14.95
N GLN A 84 -3.76 -11.82 -14.06
CA GLN A 84 -3.95 -11.54 -12.65
C GLN A 84 -3.58 -10.10 -12.26
N ALA A 85 -4.33 -9.53 -11.31
CA ALA A 85 -4.15 -8.20 -10.77
C ALA A 85 -2.71 -7.93 -10.31
N GLY A 86 -2.20 -6.72 -10.61
CA GLY A 86 -0.86 -6.27 -10.22
C GLY A 86 0.30 -6.76 -11.12
N THR A 87 0.08 -7.75 -11.99
CA THR A 87 1.11 -8.20 -12.94
C THR A 87 1.43 -7.11 -13.97
N SER A 88 2.61 -7.19 -14.62
CA SER A 88 3.00 -6.17 -15.61
C SER A 88 2.07 -6.14 -16.82
N LYS A 89 1.55 -7.31 -17.26
CA LYS A 89 0.52 -7.36 -18.30
C LYS A 89 -0.78 -6.70 -17.82
N PHE A 90 -1.23 -6.97 -16.59
CA PHE A 90 -2.41 -6.33 -16.01
C PHE A 90 -2.28 -4.81 -16.00
N VAL A 91 -1.16 -4.27 -15.50
CA VAL A 91 -0.97 -2.81 -15.42
C VAL A 91 -0.98 -2.17 -16.81
N LYS A 92 -0.34 -2.82 -17.80
CA LYS A 92 -0.37 -2.37 -19.19
C LYS A 92 -1.78 -2.37 -19.78
N GLU A 93 -2.57 -3.42 -19.52
CA GLU A 93 -3.97 -3.47 -19.95
C GLU A 93 -4.80 -2.38 -19.24
N LEU A 94 -4.63 -2.21 -17.93
CA LEU A 94 -5.29 -1.20 -17.12
C LEU A 94 -5.03 0.23 -17.60
N GLN A 95 -3.78 0.54 -17.95
CA GLN A 95 -3.39 1.86 -18.48
C GLN A 95 -4.03 2.16 -19.85
N ASN A 96 -4.32 1.12 -20.65
CA ASN A 96 -4.95 1.25 -21.97
C ASN A 96 -6.49 1.20 -21.93
N ARG A 97 -7.09 0.85 -20.79
CA ARG A 97 -8.55 0.85 -20.62
C ARG A 97 -9.11 2.27 -20.61
N THR A 98 -10.31 2.41 -21.17
CA THR A 98 -11.11 3.64 -21.15
C THR A 98 -12.11 3.60 -20.02
N PHE A 99 -12.24 4.71 -19.29
CA PHE A 99 -13.16 4.87 -18.16
C PHE A 99 -13.89 6.20 -18.26
N PRO A 100 -15.13 6.32 -17.76
CA PRO A 100 -15.74 7.62 -17.54
C PRO A 100 -14.88 8.47 -16.61
N SER A 101 -14.86 9.78 -16.85
CA SER A 101 -14.06 10.71 -16.05
C SER A 101 -14.70 10.91 -14.68
N ALA A 102 -13.89 10.95 -13.62
CA ALA A 102 -14.38 11.29 -12.29
C ALA A 102 -14.91 12.73 -12.19
N GLU A 103 -14.65 13.62 -13.16
CA GLU A 103 -15.28 14.95 -13.22
C GLU A 103 -16.82 14.89 -13.24
N GLU A 104 -17.42 13.78 -13.66
CA GLU A 104 -18.87 13.57 -13.59
C GLU A 104 -19.42 13.48 -12.15
N ILE A 105 -18.57 13.12 -11.18
CA ILE A 105 -18.97 12.82 -9.79
C ILE A 105 -18.15 13.57 -8.74
N LEU A 106 -17.03 14.19 -9.10
CA LEU A 106 -16.16 14.92 -8.19
C LEU A 106 -16.76 16.29 -7.85
N ILE A 107 -16.79 16.60 -6.56
CA ILE A 107 -17.07 17.96 -6.09
C ILE A 107 -15.73 18.69 -5.93
N ARG A 108 -15.52 19.76 -6.68
CA ARG A 108 -14.34 20.61 -6.54
C ARG A 108 -14.58 21.70 -5.51
N MET A 109 -13.70 21.81 -4.52
CA MET A 109 -13.83 22.77 -3.44
C MET A 109 -12.48 23.43 -3.11
N LYS A 110 -12.54 24.67 -2.64
CA LYS A 110 -11.41 25.31 -1.95
C LYS A 110 -11.33 24.80 -0.51
N GLY A 111 -10.14 24.79 0.08
CA GLY A 111 -9.90 24.30 1.44
C GLY A 111 -10.81 24.96 2.48
N GLU A 112 -10.96 26.28 2.42
CA GLU A 112 -11.84 27.07 3.28
C GLU A 112 -13.34 26.67 3.23
N GLN A 113 -13.77 26.03 2.14
CA GLN A 113 -15.15 25.58 1.96
C GLN A 113 -15.38 24.20 2.60
N VAL A 114 -14.32 23.40 2.76
CA VAL A 114 -14.39 22.04 3.32
C VAL A 114 -14.45 22.12 4.85
N THR A 115 -15.66 22.34 5.36
CA THR A 115 -15.92 22.45 6.80
C THR A 115 -16.88 21.37 7.27
N ALA A 116 -16.81 21.00 8.56
CA ALA A 116 -17.75 20.07 9.17
C ALA A 116 -19.21 20.51 8.94
N ARG A 117 -19.51 21.80 9.16
CA ARG A 117 -20.84 22.40 8.91
C ARG A 117 -21.30 22.23 7.47
N PHE A 118 -20.40 22.34 6.49
CA PHE A 118 -20.75 22.14 5.08
C PHE A 118 -21.14 20.68 4.82
N LEU A 119 -20.32 19.73 5.31
CA LEU A 119 -20.57 18.30 5.14
C LEU A 119 -21.82 17.83 5.88
N GLU A 120 -22.09 18.33 7.09
CA GLU A 120 -23.32 18.04 7.84
C GLU A 120 -24.57 18.55 7.09
N ARG A 121 -24.48 19.73 6.47
CA ARG A 121 -25.64 20.36 5.80
C ARG A 121 -25.95 19.74 4.43
N HIS A 122 -24.93 19.35 3.67
CA HIS A 122 -25.09 18.89 2.28
C HIS A 122 -24.84 17.38 2.11
N GLY A 123 -24.36 16.71 3.17
CA GLY A 123 -23.90 15.34 3.14
C GLY A 123 -22.50 15.20 2.53
N PHE A 124 -21.81 14.12 2.91
CA PHE A 124 -20.53 13.72 2.31
C PHE A 124 -20.71 12.39 1.57
N ASN A 125 -21.34 12.46 0.39
CA ASN A 125 -21.73 11.27 -0.38
C ASN A 125 -20.92 11.06 -1.66
N TYR A 126 -20.20 12.09 -2.10
CA TYR A 126 -19.38 12.07 -3.31
C TYR A 126 -17.95 12.52 -3.02
N PRO A 127 -16.95 12.01 -3.74
CA PRO A 127 -15.56 12.41 -3.55
C PRO A 127 -15.34 13.90 -3.78
N ILE A 128 -14.51 14.51 -2.94
CA ILE A 128 -14.20 15.95 -2.99
C ILE A 128 -12.73 16.10 -3.37
N ALA A 129 -12.45 16.90 -4.40
CA ALA A 129 -11.09 17.28 -4.78
C ALA A 129 -10.80 18.73 -4.36
N VAL A 130 -9.67 18.92 -3.68
CA VAL A 130 -9.18 20.21 -3.19
C VAL A 130 -7.80 20.48 -3.76
N THR A 131 -7.70 21.50 -4.61
CA THR A 131 -6.43 21.95 -5.21
C THR A 131 -5.88 23.21 -4.55
N GLU A 132 -6.74 24.02 -3.94
CA GLU A 132 -6.37 25.18 -3.13
C GLU A 132 -6.50 24.80 -1.64
N MET A 133 -5.39 24.44 -1.00
CA MET A 133 -5.40 23.90 0.37
C MET A 133 -5.60 24.94 1.48
N GLU A 134 -5.56 26.23 1.15
CA GLU A 134 -5.76 27.30 2.13
C GLU A 134 -7.11 27.14 2.84
N GLY A 135 -7.10 27.20 4.17
CA GLY A 135 -8.27 26.96 5.02
C GLY A 135 -8.62 25.49 5.30
N LEU A 136 -7.93 24.50 4.70
CA LEU A 136 -8.19 23.08 4.96
C LEU A 136 -7.65 22.60 6.33
N GLY A 137 -6.72 23.34 6.93
CA GLY A 137 -6.02 22.97 8.18
C GLY A 137 -4.95 21.89 8.02
N LEU A 138 -4.79 21.34 6.82
CA LEU A 138 -3.76 20.36 6.47
C LEU A 138 -2.38 21.02 6.47
N LYS A 139 -1.47 20.54 7.33
CA LYS A 139 -0.04 20.89 7.27
C LYS A 139 0.76 19.67 6.88
N LEU A 140 1.73 19.88 6.00
CA LEU A 140 2.58 18.85 5.43
C LEU A 140 4.02 19.35 5.35
N PRO A 141 5.01 18.44 5.26
CA PRO A 141 6.38 18.83 4.92
C PRO A 141 6.44 19.48 3.52
N PRO A 142 7.53 20.20 3.20
CA PRO A 142 7.68 20.85 1.89
C PRO A 142 7.66 19.83 0.74
N SER A 143 7.32 20.27 -0.48
CA SER A 143 7.24 19.41 -1.66
C SER A 143 8.57 18.74 -2.05
N THR A 144 9.69 19.21 -1.51
CA THR A 144 11.03 18.62 -1.66
C THR A 144 11.31 17.48 -0.68
N PHE A 145 10.42 17.22 0.28
CA PHE A 145 10.57 16.13 1.25
C PHE A 145 10.61 14.78 0.53
N SER A 146 11.63 13.99 0.83
CA SER A 146 11.98 12.78 0.10
C SER A 146 11.79 11.52 0.94
N VAL A 147 11.89 10.36 0.30
CA VAL A 147 11.88 9.06 0.99
C VAL A 147 13.04 8.91 2.00
N ARG A 148 14.15 9.64 1.81
CA ARG A 148 15.28 9.66 2.76
C ARG A 148 14.96 10.47 4.01
N ASP A 149 14.19 11.54 3.87
CA ASP A 149 13.71 12.31 5.01
C ASP A 149 12.74 11.46 5.84
N VAL A 150 11.87 10.66 5.19
CA VAL A 150 11.02 9.68 5.90
C VAL A 150 11.88 8.73 6.75
N GLU A 151 12.95 8.14 6.19
CA GLU A 151 13.89 7.31 6.95
C GLU A 151 14.53 8.05 8.13
N GLN A 152 14.91 9.31 7.95
CA GLN A 152 15.52 10.12 9.01
C GLN A 152 14.55 10.40 10.18
N TYR A 153 13.28 10.71 9.89
CA TYR A 153 12.29 11.06 10.92
C TYR A 153 11.62 9.84 11.56
N VAL A 154 11.45 8.74 10.81
CA VAL A 154 10.80 7.51 11.29
C VAL A 154 11.82 6.53 11.89
N GLY A 155 13.04 6.48 11.36
CA GLY A 155 14.08 5.54 11.73
C GLY A 155 14.14 4.35 10.77
N GLY A 156 15.31 4.13 10.16
CA GLY A 156 15.51 3.08 9.15
C GLY A 156 15.33 1.65 9.66
N ASP A 157 15.41 1.42 10.97
CA ASP A 157 15.19 0.10 11.59
C ASP A 157 13.71 -0.25 11.81
N LYS A 158 12.77 0.71 11.62
CA LYS A 158 11.33 0.43 11.75
C LYS A 158 10.94 -0.63 10.71
N VAL A 159 10.31 -1.70 11.17
CA VAL A 159 9.75 -2.75 10.32
C VAL A 159 8.44 -2.24 9.72
N ILE A 160 8.30 -2.41 8.41
CA ILE A 160 7.17 -1.95 7.62
C ILE A 160 6.62 -3.09 6.78
N ASP A 161 5.32 -3.04 6.49
CA ASP A 161 4.63 -3.97 5.59
C ASP A 161 4.70 -3.43 4.16
N VAL A 162 5.27 -4.23 3.26
CA VAL A 162 5.50 -3.89 1.86
C VAL A 162 4.83 -4.93 0.97
N ILE A 163 4.14 -4.45 -0.06
CA ILE A 163 3.41 -5.28 -1.01
C ILE A 163 4.30 -5.57 -2.22
N ASP A 164 4.53 -6.86 -2.52
CA ASP A 164 4.98 -7.31 -3.84
C ASP A 164 3.79 -7.24 -4.81
N VAL A 165 3.73 -6.16 -5.58
CA VAL A 165 2.56 -5.81 -6.39
C VAL A 165 2.24 -6.89 -7.42
N ALA A 166 3.25 -7.48 -8.04
CA ALA A 166 3.06 -8.50 -9.08
C ALA A 166 2.49 -9.82 -8.53
N ARG A 167 2.58 -10.03 -7.21
CA ARG A 167 2.07 -11.21 -6.51
C ARG A 167 0.85 -10.92 -5.64
N GLN A 168 0.49 -9.65 -5.47
CA GLN A 168 -0.53 -9.18 -4.51
C GLN A 168 -0.31 -9.79 -3.11
N ALA A 169 0.95 -9.79 -2.66
CA ALA A 169 1.36 -10.42 -1.41
C ALA A 169 2.16 -9.45 -0.53
N ASP A 170 1.84 -9.45 0.77
CA ASP A 170 2.56 -8.68 1.78
C ASP A 170 3.86 -9.37 2.20
N SER A 171 4.84 -8.57 2.58
CA SER A 171 6.12 -8.97 3.15
C SER A 171 6.59 -7.93 4.14
N LYS A 172 7.45 -8.31 5.09
CA LYS A 172 8.05 -7.35 6.03
C LYS A 172 9.46 -7.00 5.61
N MET A 173 9.82 -5.74 5.78
CA MET A 173 11.21 -5.29 5.66
C MET A 173 11.48 -4.05 6.51
N LYS A 174 12.76 -3.69 6.66
CA LYS A 174 13.16 -2.44 7.31
C LYS A 174 12.91 -1.24 6.38
N LEU A 175 12.48 -0.12 6.94
CA LEU A 175 12.30 1.13 6.19
C LEU A 175 13.56 1.55 5.43
N GLY A 176 14.74 1.42 6.05
CA GLY A 176 16.01 1.72 5.38
C GLY A 176 16.30 0.81 4.18
N THR A 177 15.87 -0.46 4.22
CA THR A 177 15.94 -1.37 3.06
C THR A 177 15.00 -0.88 1.95
N PHE A 178 13.76 -0.52 2.30
CA PHE A 178 12.80 0.01 1.33
C PHE A 178 13.30 1.30 0.67
N VAL A 179 13.89 2.22 1.43
CA VAL A 179 14.44 3.48 0.89
C VAL A 179 15.64 3.23 -0.04
N LYS A 180 16.50 2.26 0.28
CA LYS A 180 17.56 1.80 -0.65
C LYS A 180 16.99 1.22 -1.94
N TYR A 181 15.94 0.41 -1.84
CA TYR A 181 15.21 -0.12 -3.00
C TYR A 181 14.59 1.02 -3.84
N PHE A 182 13.89 1.95 -3.19
CA PHE A 182 13.19 3.05 -3.86
C PHE A 182 14.18 3.96 -4.58
N THR A 183 15.33 4.26 -3.98
CA THR A 183 16.34 5.13 -4.59
C THR A 183 17.23 4.45 -5.63
N ASN A 184 17.08 3.13 -5.83
CA ASN A 184 17.79 2.41 -6.87
C ASN A 184 17.13 2.65 -8.24
N PRO A 185 17.86 3.11 -9.27
CA PRO A 185 17.31 3.29 -10.61
C PRO A 185 16.90 1.96 -11.28
N HIS A 186 17.46 0.83 -10.86
CA HIS A 186 17.13 -0.50 -11.36
C HIS A 186 16.39 -1.27 -10.28
N ARG A 187 15.06 -1.31 -10.40
CA ARG A 187 14.18 -2.01 -9.46
C ARG A 187 13.79 -3.37 -10.04
N PRO A 188 14.19 -4.49 -9.42
CA PRO A 188 13.90 -5.83 -9.95
C PRO A 188 12.43 -6.24 -9.80
N LYS A 189 11.71 -5.57 -8.88
CA LYS A 189 10.30 -5.78 -8.58
C LYS A 189 9.59 -4.45 -8.37
N VAL A 190 8.27 -4.46 -8.41
CA VAL A 190 7.40 -3.34 -8.06
C VAL A 190 6.94 -3.53 -6.62
N LEU A 191 7.46 -2.72 -5.70
CA LEU A 191 7.09 -2.74 -4.28
C LEU A 191 6.30 -1.48 -3.92
N ASN A 192 5.29 -1.65 -3.07
CA ASN A 192 4.42 -0.57 -2.64
C ASN A 192 4.28 -0.55 -1.11
N LEU A 193 4.38 0.62 -0.51
CA LEU A 193 4.15 0.83 0.92
C LEU A 193 2.92 1.72 1.11
N ILE A 194 1.87 1.17 1.72
CA ILE A 194 0.59 1.88 1.92
C ILE A 194 0.17 2.02 3.39
N SER A 195 0.81 1.30 4.30
CA SER A 195 0.38 1.12 5.69
C SER A 195 1.38 1.68 6.72
N LEU A 196 2.31 2.54 6.33
CA LEU A 196 3.23 3.19 7.27
C LEU A 196 2.51 4.25 8.09
N GLU A 197 1.93 3.83 9.22
CA GLU A 197 1.42 4.72 10.25
C GLU A 197 2.59 5.29 11.06
N PHE A 198 2.60 6.62 11.21
CA PHE A 198 3.76 7.33 11.77
C PHE A 198 3.41 8.27 12.94
N SER A 199 2.21 8.14 13.53
CA SER A 199 1.76 9.00 14.63
C SER A 199 2.66 8.89 15.86
N ASP A 200 3.32 7.75 16.04
CA ASP A 200 4.25 7.43 17.13
C ASP A 200 5.71 7.85 16.86
N THR A 201 5.98 8.54 15.74
CA THR A 201 7.32 8.94 15.31
C THR A 201 7.53 10.45 15.35
N LYS A 202 8.79 10.89 15.22
CA LYS A 202 9.13 12.32 15.08
C LYS A 202 8.52 12.94 13.81
N MET A 203 8.20 12.14 12.79
CA MET A 203 7.55 12.61 11.58
C MET A 203 6.12 13.13 11.84
N SER A 204 5.48 12.69 12.94
CA SER A 204 4.14 13.11 13.33
C SER A 204 4.03 14.63 13.52
N GLU A 205 5.11 15.28 13.95
CA GLU A 205 5.19 16.73 14.18
C GLU A 205 5.15 17.55 12.87
N LEU A 206 5.50 16.93 11.74
CA LEU A 206 5.51 17.58 10.42
C LEU A 206 4.13 17.59 9.75
N VAL A 207 3.22 16.75 10.23
CA VAL A 207 1.92 16.53 9.59
C VAL A 207 0.78 16.82 10.56
N GLU A 208 -0.06 17.77 10.15
CA GLU A 208 -1.32 18.08 10.81
C GLU A 208 -2.46 17.71 9.84
N VAL A 209 -3.36 16.81 10.28
CA VAL A 209 -4.46 16.31 9.44
C VAL A 209 -5.49 17.42 9.14
N PRO A 210 -6.28 17.32 8.06
CA PRO A 210 -7.30 18.32 7.74
C PRO A 210 -8.24 18.59 8.92
N ASP A 211 -8.67 19.84 9.09
CA ASP A 211 -9.53 20.26 10.20
C ASP A 211 -10.82 19.43 10.26
N VAL A 212 -11.38 19.11 9.10
CA VAL A 212 -12.59 18.29 8.98
C VAL A 212 -12.35 16.86 9.48
N ALA A 213 -11.17 16.30 9.26
CA ALA A 213 -10.78 14.97 9.75
C ALA A 213 -10.69 14.94 11.26
N ARG A 214 -10.14 15.99 11.86
CA ARG A 214 -10.06 16.10 13.32
C ARG A 214 -11.42 16.32 13.95
N LYS A 215 -12.20 17.27 13.42
CA LYS A 215 -13.52 17.64 13.96
C LYS A 215 -14.55 16.51 13.88
N MET A 216 -14.49 15.68 12.84
CA MET A 216 -15.45 14.59 12.66
C MET A 216 -14.97 13.24 13.22
N SER A 217 -13.70 13.12 13.64
CA SER A 217 -13.13 11.86 14.11
C SER A 217 -13.75 11.39 15.43
N TRP A 218 -14.28 10.17 15.45
CA TRP A 218 -14.73 9.54 16.70
C TRP A 218 -13.59 9.36 17.71
N VAL A 219 -12.38 9.07 17.21
CA VAL A 219 -11.22 8.82 18.06
C VAL A 219 -10.76 10.11 18.74
N GLU A 220 -10.89 11.26 18.09
CA GLU A 220 -10.50 12.54 18.69
C GLU A 220 -11.57 13.10 19.63
N ASN A 221 -12.85 12.84 19.36
CA ASN A 221 -13.94 13.42 20.14
C ASN A 221 -14.46 12.52 21.27
N TYR A 222 -14.33 11.20 21.17
CA TYR A 222 -15.01 10.25 22.05
C TYR A 222 -14.11 9.17 22.64
N TRP A 223 -12.85 9.04 22.21
CA TRP A 223 -11.94 8.07 22.82
C TRP A 223 -11.46 8.60 24.18
N PRO A 224 -11.72 7.89 25.30
CA PRO A 224 -11.33 8.37 26.62
C PRO A 224 -9.81 8.25 26.82
N ASP A 225 -9.20 9.26 27.44
CA ASP A 225 -7.77 9.28 27.75
C ASP A 225 -7.38 8.20 28.77
N ASP A 226 -8.31 7.79 29.63
CA ASP A 226 -8.18 6.73 30.63
C ASP A 226 -8.68 5.37 30.13
N SER A 227 -8.88 5.21 28.81
CA SER A 227 -9.28 3.94 28.22
C SER A 227 -8.30 2.81 28.60
N PHE A 228 -8.85 1.67 28.99
CA PHE A 228 -8.06 0.44 29.15
C PHE A 228 -7.46 -0.04 27.82
N PHE A 229 -8.13 0.26 26.70
CA PHE A 229 -7.69 -0.15 25.37
C PHE A 229 -6.76 0.91 24.76
N PRO A 230 -5.75 0.49 23.97
CA PRO A 230 -4.85 1.43 23.30
C PRO A 230 -5.61 2.29 22.30
N LYS A 231 -5.34 3.60 22.29
CA LYS A 231 -5.93 4.54 21.33
C LYS A 231 -5.60 4.10 19.89
N PRO A 232 -6.59 3.97 19.00
CA PRO A 232 -6.34 3.56 17.62
C PRO A 232 -5.71 4.71 16.83
N PHE A 233 -4.47 4.50 16.36
CA PHE A 233 -3.78 5.43 15.47
C PHE A 233 -4.00 5.00 14.02
N VAL A 234 -4.87 5.73 13.32
CA VAL A 234 -5.22 5.49 11.90
C VAL A 234 -5.32 6.80 11.10
N GLN A 235 -4.70 7.86 11.62
CA GLN A 235 -4.91 9.23 11.15
C GLN A 235 -3.79 9.72 10.25
N LYS A 236 -2.57 9.15 10.37
CA LYS A 236 -1.37 9.62 9.70
C LYS A 236 -0.62 8.46 9.05
N TYR A 237 -0.87 8.26 7.76
CA TYR A 237 -0.18 7.30 6.91
C TYR A 237 0.72 8.00 5.90
N CYS A 238 1.94 7.51 5.76
CA CYS A 238 2.85 7.86 4.68
C CYS A 238 2.82 6.74 3.65
N LEU A 239 2.46 7.06 2.41
CA LEU A 239 2.38 6.10 1.33
C LEU A 239 3.50 6.37 0.34
N MET A 240 4.27 5.35 0.02
CA MET A 240 5.39 5.42 -0.92
C MET A 240 5.26 4.28 -1.92
N GLY A 241 5.00 4.63 -3.18
CA GLY A 241 4.82 3.65 -4.25
C GLY A 241 5.65 4.03 -5.45
N VAL A 242 6.35 3.05 -6.01
CA VAL A 242 7.02 3.22 -7.30
C VAL A 242 6.00 3.23 -8.44
N LYS A 243 6.41 3.72 -9.61
CA LYS A 243 5.64 3.60 -10.84
C LYS A 243 5.15 2.16 -11.05
N ASP A 244 3.93 2.03 -11.54
CA ASP A 244 3.20 0.79 -11.81
C ASP A 244 2.76 0.01 -10.56
N SER A 245 2.96 0.55 -9.35
CA SER A 245 2.34 0.01 -8.13
C SER A 245 0.82 0.06 -8.22
N TYR A 246 0.18 -1.05 -7.86
CA TYR A 246 -1.27 -1.24 -7.92
C TYR A 246 -1.82 -1.84 -6.62
N THR A 247 -2.92 -1.28 -6.15
CA THR A 247 -3.75 -1.82 -5.06
C THR A 247 -5.14 -2.07 -5.62
N ASP A 248 -5.61 -3.32 -5.51
CA ASP A 248 -6.89 -3.75 -6.07
C ASP A 248 -8.09 -3.10 -5.36
N PHE A 249 -9.29 -3.28 -5.92
CA PHE A 249 -10.52 -2.70 -5.42
C PHE A 249 -10.80 -3.13 -3.98
N HIS A 250 -11.05 -2.14 -3.12
CA HIS A 250 -11.40 -2.37 -1.73
C HIS A 250 -12.30 -1.26 -1.20
N ILE A 251 -12.86 -1.50 -0.02
CA ILE A 251 -13.48 -0.48 0.84
C ILE A 251 -12.58 -0.33 2.07
N ASP A 252 -12.25 0.89 2.45
CA ASP A 252 -11.44 1.15 3.63
C ASP A 252 -12.03 0.51 4.89
N PHE A 253 -11.14 -0.04 5.74
CA PHE A 253 -11.54 -0.79 6.93
C PHE A 253 -12.51 0.00 7.83
N GLY A 254 -13.62 -0.64 8.18
CA GLY A 254 -14.69 -0.03 8.98
C GLY A 254 -15.60 0.92 8.20
N GLY A 255 -15.48 0.98 6.87
CA GLY A 255 -16.25 1.93 6.06
C GLY A 255 -15.85 3.38 6.33
N THR A 256 -14.63 3.62 6.82
CA THR A 256 -14.16 4.97 7.13
C THR A 256 -14.08 5.82 5.86
N SER A 257 -14.33 7.11 6.00
CA SER A 257 -13.93 8.07 4.98
C SER A 257 -12.40 8.23 5.00
N VAL A 258 -11.80 8.74 3.92
CA VAL A 258 -10.35 8.91 3.82
C VAL A 258 -10.00 10.28 3.25
N TRP A 259 -8.91 10.88 3.75
CA TRP A 259 -8.24 11.99 3.08
C TRP A 259 -6.92 11.51 2.51
N TYR A 260 -6.57 12.00 1.32
CA TYR A 260 -5.39 11.58 0.58
C TYR A 260 -4.76 12.78 -0.12
N HIS A 261 -3.51 13.08 0.16
CA HIS A 261 -2.77 14.18 -0.43
C HIS A 261 -1.51 13.68 -1.13
N VAL A 262 -1.34 14.00 -2.41
CA VAL A 262 -0.13 13.63 -3.18
C VAL A 262 0.93 14.72 -3.00
N LEU A 263 2.02 14.42 -2.30
CA LEU A 263 3.11 15.37 -2.10
C LEU A 263 3.94 15.55 -3.38
N TRP A 264 4.26 14.45 -4.05
CA TRP A 264 4.87 14.42 -5.39
C TRP A 264 4.53 13.11 -6.11
N GLY A 265 4.66 13.13 -7.44
CA GLY A 265 4.21 12.04 -8.31
C GLY A 265 2.73 12.15 -8.67
N GLU A 266 2.11 11.03 -8.99
CA GLU A 266 0.71 10.98 -9.41
C GLU A 266 0.07 9.62 -9.05
N LYS A 267 -1.17 9.69 -8.58
CA LYS A 267 -2.03 8.52 -8.32
C LYS A 267 -3.26 8.57 -9.21
N ILE A 268 -3.74 7.41 -9.61
CA ILE A 268 -4.99 7.24 -10.35
C ILE A 268 -5.91 6.35 -9.52
N PHE A 269 -7.03 6.91 -9.09
CA PHE A 269 -8.08 6.20 -8.39
C PHE A 269 -9.14 5.72 -9.38
N TYR A 270 -9.60 4.49 -9.21
CA TYR A 270 -10.72 3.89 -9.93
C TYR A 270 -11.90 3.81 -8.97
N LEU A 271 -12.82 4.77 -9.04
CA LEU A 271 -13.86 5.00 -8.04
C LEU A 271 -15.19 4.38 -8.48
N ILE A 272 -15.83 3.64 -7.57
CA ILE A 272 -17.11 2.99 -7.78
C ILE A 272 -18.05 3.39 -6.63
N LYS A 273 -19.22 3.93 -7.01
CA LYS A 273 -20.23 4.40 -6.05
C LYS A 273 -20.76 3.22 -5.20
N PRO A 274 -20.93 3.38 -3.87
CA PRO A 274 -21.43 2.33 -3.00
C PRO A 274 -22.96 2.21 -3.04
N THR A 275 -23.51 1.85 -4.21
CA THR A 275 -24.92 1.47 -4.30
C THR A 275 -25.11 0.07 -3.69
N SER A 276 -26.33 -0.25 -3.24
CA SER A 276 -26.62 -1.60 -2.71
C SER A 276 -26.25 -2.71 -3.71
N THR A 277 -26.47 -2.47 -5.00
CA THR A 277 -26.07 -3.38 -6.08
C THR A 277 -24.55 -3.55 -6.15
N ASN A 278 -23.79 -2.46 -6.15
CA ASN A 278 -22.33 -2.52 -6.25
C ASN A 278 -21.69 -3.15 -5.01
N LEU A 279 -22.26 -2.90 -3.82
CA LEU A 279 -21.81 -3.52 -2.57
C LEU A 279 -22.03 -5.04 -2.58
N ALA A 280 -23.19 -5.51 -3.04
CA ALA A 280 -23.45 -6.95 -3.18
C ALA A 280 -22.51 -7.60 -4.22
N LEU A 281 -22.25 -6.92 -5.34
CA LEU A 281 -21.28 -7.39 -6.34
C LEU A 281 -19.86 -7.44 -5.77
N TYR A 282 -19.46 -6.45 -4.99
CA TYR A 282 -18.16 -6.38 -4.34
C TYR A 282 -17.98 -7.50 -3.32
N GLU A 283 -18.99 -7.75 -2.48
CA GLU A 283 -18.97 -8.85 -1.51
C GLU A 283 -18.83 -10.21 -2.20
N ALA A 284 -19.58 -10.45 -3.28
CA ALA A 284 -19.47 -11.67 -4.07
C ALA A 284 -18.10 -11.81 -4.77
N TRP A 285 -17.54 -10.72 -5.29
CA TRP A 285 -16.22 -10.73 -5.93
C TRP A 285 -15.08 -10.96 -4.93
N SER A 286 -15.10 -10.27 -3.78
CA SER A 286 -14.05 -10.34 -2.76
C SER A 286 -13.97 -11.71 -2.06
N SER A 287 -15.06 -12.48 -2.06
CA SER A 287 -15.09 -13.85 -1.58
C SER A 287 -14.88 -14.90 -2.68
N SER A 288 -14.67 -14.48 -3.93
CA SER A 288 -14.57 -15.38 -5.07
C SER A 288 -13.18 -16.04 -5.18
N PRO A 289 -13.08 -17.35 -5.51
CA PRO A 289 -11.80 -18.00 -5.73
C PRO A 289 -11.03 -17.43 -6.94
N ASN A 290 -11.71 -16.76 -7.88
CA ASN A 290 -11.09 -16.12 -9.04
C ASN A 290 -10.96 -14.59 -8.91
N GLN A 291 -11.04 -14.04 -7.69
CA GLN A 291 -10.95 -12.60 -7.43
C GLN A 291 -9.76 -11.97 -8.19
N SER A 292 -8.57 -12.57 -8.06
CA SER A 292 -7.33 -12.06 -8.68
C SER A 292 -7.35 -12.02 -10.21
N GLU A 293 -8.26 -12.75 -10.86
CA GLU A 293 -8.34 -12.91 -12.32
C GLU A 293 -9.44 -12.05 -12.95
N VAL A 294 -10.22 -11.35 -12.12
CA VAL A 294 -11.39 -10.59 -12.52
C VAL A 294 -11.21 -9.13 -12.11
N PHE A 295 -11.12 -8.24 -13.09
CA PHE A 295 -11.12 -6.80 -12.83
C PHE A 295 -12.52 -6.35 -12.38
N PHE A 296 -12.67 -5.98 -11.11
CA PHE A 296 -13.97 -5.66 -10.53
C PHE A 296 -14.67 -4.49 -11.22
N GLY A 297 -13.94 -3.54 -11.80
CA GLY A 297 -14.51 -2.43 -12.57
C GLY A 297 -15.36 -2.87 -13.77
N ASP A 298 -15.20 -4.10 -14.28
CA ASP A 298 -16.03 -4.67 -15.36
C ASP A 298 -17.36 -5.27 -14.85
N LYS A 299 -17.51 -5.42 -13.53
CA LYS A 299 -18.72 -5.99 -12.90
C LYS A 299 -19.79 -4.94 -12.60
N VAL A 300 -19.42 -3.66 -12.62
CA VAL A 300 -20.30 -2.55 -12.25
C VAL A 300 -20.64 -1.69 -13.47
N GLU A 301 -21.72 -0.92 -13.37
CA GLU A 301 -22.17 -0.06 -14.47
C GLU A 301 -21.18 1.06 -14.78
N LYS A 302 -20.60 1.69 -13.75
CA LYS A 302 -19.64 2.79 -13.89
C LYS A 302 -18.48 2.64 -12.90
N CYS A 303 -17.27 2.70 -13.45
CA CYS A 303 -16.02 2.79 -12.71
C CYS A 303 -15.29 4.05 -13.19
N TYR A 304 -15.19 5.06 -12.35
CA TYR A 304 -14.69 6.39 -12.72
C TYR A 304 -13.17 6.49 -12.54
N LYS A 305 -12.48 7.04 -13.52
CA LYS A 305 -11.03 7.32 -13.41
C LYS A 305 -10.81 8.72 -12.86
N CYS A 306 -10.17 8.81 -11.69
CA CYS A 306 -9.81 10.04 -11.00
C CYS A 306 -8.28 10.17 -10.95
N VAL A 307 -7.72 11.14 -11.67
CA VAL A 307 -6.28 11.44 -11.60
C VAL A 307 -6.05 12.43 -10.47
N VAL A 308 -5.16 12.08 -9.53
CA VAL A 308 -4.76 12.90 -8.40
C VAL A 308 -3.29 13.26 -8.59
N SER A 309 -3.06 14.44 -9.14
CA SER A 309 -1.73 15.00 -9.36
C SER A 309 -1.14 15.59 -8.07
N GLN A 310 0.17 15.77 -8.06
CA GLN A 310 0.90 16.49 -7.02
C GLN A 310 0.18 17.77 -6.56
N GLY A 311 0.13 17.97 -5.24
CA GLY A 311 -0.50 19.11 -4.58
C GLY A 311 -2.02 18.98 -4.40
N THR A 312 -2.64 17.93 -4.93
CA THR A 312 -4.08 17.71 -4.81
C THR A 312 -4.41 16.87 -3.58
N THR A 313 -5.42 17.32 -2.82
CA THR A 313 -6.06 16.51 -1.77
C THR A 313 -7.38 15.94 -2.27
N LEU A 314 -7.56 14.64 -2.15
CA LEU A 314 -8.80 13.92 -2.40
C LEU A 314 -9.42 13.49 -1.06
N LEU A 315 -10.72 13.74 -0.87
CA LEU A 315 -11.52 13.20 0.21
C LEU A 315 -12.48 12.16 -0.36
N ILE A 316 -12.40 10.94 0.12
CA ILE A 316 -13.23 9.81 -0.29
C ILE A 316 -14.25 9.52 0.83
N PRO A 317 -15.56 9.52 0.54
CA PRO A 317 -16.56 9.25 1.56
C PRO A 317 -16.70 7.77 1.88
N THR A 318 -17.41 7.50 2.97
CA THR A 318 -17.71 6.16 3.47
C THR A 318 -18.24 5.22 2.38
N GLY A 319 -17.69 4.01 2.37
CA GLY A 319 -18.18 2.88 1.57
C GLY A 319 -17.71 2.87 0.11
N TRP A 320 -17.14 3.95 -0.41
CA TRP A 320 -16.70 4.01 -1.80
C TRP A 320 -15.67 2.91 -2.11
N ILE A 321 -16.01 2.08 -3.09
CA ILE A 321 -15.13 1.01 -3.57
C ILE A 321 -14.11 1.65 -4.49
N HIS A 322 -12.82 1.39 -4.27
CA HIS A 322 -11.79 1.98 -5.09
C HIS A 322 -10.55 1.10 -5.25
N GLY A 323 -9.97 1.13 -6.46
CA GLY A 323 -8.63 0.61 -6.75
C GLY A 323 -7.67 1.77 -7.06
N VAL A 324 -6.37 1.56 -6.87
CA VAL A 324 -5.37 2.64 -7.01
C VAL A 324 -4.18 2.19 -7.85
N LEU A 325 -3.88 2.95 -8.91
CA LEU A 325 -2.66 2.82 -9.69
C LEU A 325 -1.72 3.99 -9.40
N THR A 326 -0.43 3.70 -9.32
CA THR A 326 0.64 4.68 -9.17
C THR A 326 1.28 4.91 -10.54
N SER A 327 0.90 5.99 -11.23
CA SER A 327 1.33 6.23 -12.62
C SER A 327 2.78 6.70 -12.73
N GLN A 328 3.30 7.29 -11.66
CA GLN A 328 4.68 7.75 -11.50
C GLN A 328 5.12 7.45 -10.07
N ASP A 329 6.43 7.35 -9.82
CA ASP A 329 6.96 7.29 -8.45
C ASP A 329 6.31 8.39 -7.60
N CYS A 330 5.72 7.98 -6.48
CA CYS A 330 4.82 8.84 -5.73
C CYS A 330 5.01 8.68 -4.23
N MET A 331 4.97 9.81 -3.53
CA MET A 331 4.75 9.86 -2.10
C MET A 331 3.51 10.68 -1.79
N ALA A 332 2.69 10.12 -0.91
CA ALA A 332 1.44 10.72 -0.47
C ALA A 332 1.31 10.60 1.05
N PHE A 333 0.47 11.47 1.60
CA PHE A 333 0.01 11.39 2.97
C PHE A 333 -1.48 11.14 2.97
N GLY A 334 -1.96 10.32 3.90
CA GLY A 334 -3.37 10.07 4.03
C GLY A 334 -3.75 9.66 5.44
N GLY A 335 -5.04 9.50 5.65
CA GLY A 335 -5.57 9.14 6.95
C GLY A 335 -7.05 8.86 6.89
N LYS A 336 -7.52 8.12 7.87
CA LYS A 336 -8.94 7.80 8.01
C LYS A 336 -9.66 8.93 8.72
N LEU A 337 -10.87 9.20 8.25
CA LEU A 337 -11.92 9.99 8.85
C LEU A 337 -13.00 9.04 9.37
N PRO A 338 -12.96 8.63 10.65
CA PRO A 338 -14.08 7.94 11.27
C PRO A 338 -15.18 8.96 11.57
N SER A 339 -16.08 9.20 10.61
CA SER A 339 -17.23 10.10 10.75
C SER A 339 -18.51 9.33 11.10
N GLN A 340 -19.48 9.98 11.76
CA GLN A 340 -20.84 9.46 11.83
C GLN A 340 -21.43 9.36 10.41
N PRO A 341 -22.17 8.28 10.09
CA PRO A 341 -22.83 8.10 8.79
C PRO A 341 -23.92 9.15 8.53
#